data_AF-A0A1B3N4I8-F1
#
_entry.id   AF-A0A1B3N4I8-F1
#
_cell.length_a   1.000
_cell.length_b   1.000
_cell.length_c   1.000
_cell.angle_alpha   90.00
_cell.angle_beta   90.00
_cell.angle_gamma   90.00
#
_symmetry.space_group_name_H-M   'P 1'
#
loop_
_entity.id
_entity.type
_entity.pdbx_description
1 polymer ?
#
loop_
_entity_poly.entity_id
_entity_poly.type
_entity_poly.pdbx_seq_one_letter_code
_entity_poly.pdbx_strand_id
1 'polypeptide(L)'
;MALLSDLVRKCAELGIDSEKSLAVFARRLREAGRLSQAGRGRGAAHMNYVDAARFLIACAATDHPERAAECELAFSNTVFSSGFTTQDDPLPLSAEAAPSLDIALAKMLEASATGVFHAEGAMLHPIMRLTVQRGGVQAKLKTPSGEYIYCHPALEAVVRQPDAQAQKPWLEKLEAETRIFRTGKNLVAEFDSATLRKVAELIAGKTGK
;
A
#
# COMPACT_ATOMS: atom_id res chain seq x y z
N MET A 1 3.59 8.25 18.51
CA MET A 1 3.58 8.03 17.06
C MET A 1 4.99 8.15 16.51
N ALA A 2 5.37 7.26 15.59
CA ALA A 2 6.72 7.20 15.03
C ALA A 2 7.05 8.36 14.08
N LEU A 3 8.35 8.65 13.95
CA LEU A 3 8.88 9.55 12.92
C LEU A 3 9.15 8.79 11.63
N LEU A 4 9.29 9.51 10.50
CA LEU A 4 9.65 8.88 9.23
C LEU A 4 11.01 8.16 9.29
N SER A 5 11.96 8.68 10.06
CA SER A 5 13.26 8.01 10.27
C SER A 5 13.11 6.66 10.96
N ASP A 6 12.15 6.54 11.87
CA ASP A 6 11.89 5.27 12.58
C ASP A 6 11.26 4.26 11.62
N LEU A 7 10.37 4.71 10.73
CA LEU A 7 9.78 3.86 9.69
C LEU A 7 10.84 3.37 8.71
N VAL A 8 11.70 4.27 8.21
CA VAL A 8 12.83 3.92 7.32
C VAL A 8 13.73 2.87 7.97
N ARG A 9 14.14 3.08 9.23
CA ARG A 9 14.97 2.12 9.96
C ARG A 9 14.26 0.79 10.14
N LYS A 10 12.99 0.80 10.56
CA LYS A 10 12.21 -0.42 10.76
C LYS A 10 12.06 -1.21 9.46
N CYS A 11 11.77 -0.55 8.34
CA CYS A 11 11.67 -1.20 7.03
C CYS A 11 13.01 -1.81 6.59
N ALA A 12 14.15 -1.17 6.91
CA ALA A 12 15.47 -1.73 6.67
C ALA A 12 15.74 -2.97 7.52
N GLU A 13 15.40 -2.94 8.81
CA GLU A 13 15.48 -4.10 9.72
C GLU A 13 14.62 -5.28 9.26
N LEU A 14 13.50 -5.00 8.59
CA LEU A 14 12.61 -6.00 7.99
C LEU A 14 13.10 -6.53 6.63
N GLY A 15 14.22 -6.01 6.12
CA GLY A 15 14.80 -6.47 4.87
C GLY A 15 14.04 -6.04 3.62
N ILE A 16 13.22 -4.97 3.69
CA ILE A 16 12.50 -4.45 2.52
C ILE A 16 13.50 -3.93 1.47
N ASP A 17 14.47 -3.12 1.90
CA ASP A 17 15.60 -2.62 1.12
C ASP A 17 16.64 -2.04 2.10
N SER A 18 17.79 -1.57 1.60
CA SER A 18 18.79 -0.86 2.41
C SER A 18 18.24 0.45 2.97
N GLU A 19 18.71 0.83 4.17
CA GLU A 19 18.33 2.10 4.81
C GLU A 19 18.62 3.32 3.92
N LYS A 20 19.71 3.27 3.14
CA LYS A 20 20.07 4.32 2.18
C LYS A 20 19.05 4.43 1.04
N SER A 21 18.64 3.30 0.45
CA SER A 21 17.58 3.28 -0.58
C SER A 21 16.29 3.84 -0.01
N LEU A 22 15.84 3.31 1.13
CA LEU A 22 14.60 3.70 1.81
C LEU A 22 14.58 5.19 2.21
N ALA A 23 15.73 5.76 2.59
CA ALA A 23 15.86 7.19 2.82
C ALA A 23 15.64 8.03 1.54
N VAL A 24 16.06 7.53 0.38
CA VAL A 24 15.77 8.16 -0.92
C VAL A 24 14.27 8.07 -1.25
N PHE A 25 13.63 6.90 -1.05
CA PHE A 25 12.17 6.76 -1.18
C PHE A 25 11.43 7.81 -0.33
N ALA A 26 11.74 7.86 0.96
CA ALA A 26 11.17 8.80 1.92
C ALA A 26 11.34 10.26 1.48
N ARG A 27 12.54 10.61 0.99
CA ARG A 27 12.83 11.95 0.48
C ARG A 27 12.00 12.28 -0.75
N ARG A 28 11.94 11.40 -1.76
CA ARG A 28 11.17 11.62 -2.99
C ARG A 28 9.69 11.80 -2.71
N LEU A 29 9.12 10.97 -1.84
CA LEU A 29 7.72 11.09 -1.45
C LEU A 29 7.44 12.40 -0.70
N ARG A 30 8.34 12.85 0.17
CA ARG A 30 8.22 14.16 0.82
C ARG A 30 8.31 15.32 -0.17
N GLU A 31 9.29 15.29 -1.08
CA GLU A 31 9.46 16.32 -2.12
C GLU A 31 8.20 16.43 -3.01
N ALA A 32 7.54 15.31 -3.27
CA ALA A 32 6.28 15.25 -4.03
C ALA A 32 5.01 15.54 -3.19
N GLY A 33 5.15 15.90 -1.90
CA GLY A 33 4.02 16.19 -1.02
C GLY A 33 3.14 14.97 -0.69
N ARG A 34 3.67 13.75 -0.87
CA ARG A 34 2.94 12.49 -0.67
C ARG A 34 2.93 12.03 0.78
N LEU A 35 3.96 12.40 1.54
CA LEU A 35 4.06 12.18 2.99
C LEU A 35 3.91 13.50 3.74
N SER A 36 3.33 13.43 4.94
CA SER A 36 3.23 14.53 5.87
C SER A 36 4.57 15.24 6.09
N GLN A 37 4.54 16.57 6.00
CA GLN A 37 5.67 17.45 6.28
C GLN A 37 5.41 18.21 7.59
N ALA A 38 6.42 18.32 8.43
CA ALA A 38 6.49 19.30 9.50
C ALA A 38 7.95 19.75 9.65
N GLY A 39 8.24 20.56 10.66
CA GLY A 39 9.57 21.10 10.92
C GLY A 39 10.66 20.05 11.16
N ARG A 40 11.82 20.48 11.66
CA ARG A 40 12.94 19.60 12.01
C ARG A 40 13.04 19.37 13.52
N GLY A 41 13.72 18.32 13.93
CA GLY A 41 14.00 18.03 15.35
C GLY A 41 12.72 17.70 16.13
N ARG A 42 12.50 18.39 17.26
CA ARG A 42 11.30 18.19 18.11
C ARG A 42 9.97 18.52 17.40
N GLY A 43 10.01 19.22 16.26
CA GLY A 43 8.84 19.54 15.44
C GLY A 43 8.68 18.67 14.20
N ALA A 44 9.38 17.53 14.10
CA ALA A 44 9.23 16.61 12.98
C ALA A 44 7.83 15.99 12.91
N ALA A 45 7.34 15.76 11.69
CA ALA A 45 6.00 15.19 11.50
C ALA A 45 5.96 13.78 12.05
N HIS A 46 4.98 13.53 12.93
CA HIS A 46 4.56 12.19 13.26
C HIS A 46 3.87 11.57 12.05
N MET A 47 4.25 10.34 11.73
CA MET A 47 3.67 9.59 10.63
C MET A 47 2.27 9.10 11.03
N ASN A 48 1.30 9.28 10.15
CA ASN A 48 -0.01 8.63 10.28
C ASN A 48 -0.03 7.31 9.46
N TYR A 49 -1.13 6.54 9.55
CA TYR A 49 -1.26 5.27 8.83
C TYR A 49 -1.28 5.43 7.31
N VAL A 50 -1.77 6.56 6.78
CA VAL A 50 -1.75 6.87 5.34
C VAL A 50 -0.33 7.11 4.86
N ASP A 51 0.48 7.84 5.62
CA ASP A 51 1.89 8.06 5.30
C ASP A 51 2.66 6.72 5.26
N ALA A 52 2.41 5.84 6.23
CA ALA A 52 3.00 4.51 6.25
C ALA A 52 2.54 3.64 5.08
N ALA A 53 1.25 3.67 4.75
CA ALA A 53 0.69 2.96 3.61
C ALA A 53 1.34 3.41 2.30
N ARG A 54 1.42 4.72 2.05
CA ARG A 54 2.08 5.27 0.85
C ARG A 54 3.55 4.92 0.78
N PHE A 55 4.26 4.98 1.90
CA PHE A 55 5.65 4.57 1.96
C PHE A 55 5.84 3.09 1.57
N LEU A 56 5.03 2.19 2.12
CA LEU A 56 5.04 0.77 1.74
C LEU A 56 4.68 0.56 0.26
N ILE A 57 3.63 1.23 -0.23
CA ILE A 57 3.24 1.18 -1.63
C ILE A 57 4.40 1.59 -2.53
N ALA A 58 5.14 2.65 -2.21
CA ALA A 58 6.31 3.07 -2.98
C ALA A 58 7.36 1.97 -3.06
N CYS A 59 7.73 1.38 -1.91
CA CYS A 59 8.71 0.29 -1.83
C CYS A 59 8.28 -0.96 -2.62
N ALA A 60 6.98 -1.25 -2.64
CA ALA A 60 6.44 -2.38 -3.41
C ALA A 60 6.36 -2.06 -4.92
N ALA A 61 6.00 -0.83 -5.27
CA ALA A 61 5.73 -0.40 -6.64
C ALA A 61 6.99 -0.30 -7.52
N THR A 62 8.17 -0.10 -6.93
CA THR A 62 9.42 0.01 -7.69
C THR A 62 10.66 -0.34 -6.87
N ASP A 63 11.69 -0.79 -7.55
CA ASP A 63 13.07 -0.97 -7.08
C ASP A 63 13.97 0.23 -7.42
N HIS A 64 13.41 1.29 -8.01
CA HIS A 64 14.09 2.52 -8.41
C HIS A 64 13.70 3.67 -7.48
N PRO A 65 14.49 3.99 -6.43
CA PRO A 65 14.15 5.02 -5.45
C PRO A 65 13.89 6.39 -6.08
N GLU A 66 14.54 6.71 -7.20
CA GLU A 66 14.35 7.96 -7.94
C GLU A 66 12.96 8.10 -8.57
N ARG A 67 12.25 6.99 -8.81
CA ARG A 67 10.88 6.93 -9.35
C ARG A 67 9.81 6.68 -8.28
N ALA A 68 10.22 6.56 -7.01
CA ALA A 68 9.36 6.18 -5.90
C ALA A 68 8.03 6.97 -5.84
N ALA A 69 8.08 8.29 -6.02
CA ALA A 69 6.89 9.14 -5.93
C ALA A 69 5.92 8.95 -7.11
N GLU A 70 6.43 8.81 -8.33
CA GLU A 70 5.61 8.54 -9.51
C GLU A 70 4.93 7.17 -9.38
N CYS A 71 5.71 6.15 -9.01
CA CYS A 71 5.22 4.79 -8.86
C CYS A 71 4.21 4.67 -7.72
N GLU A 72 4.49 5.27 -6.56
CA GLU A 72 3.54 5.32 -5.46
C GLU A 72 2.24 6.00 -5.86
N LEU A 73 2.29 7.15 -6.53
CA LEU A 73 1.09 7.86 -6.95
C LEU A 73 0.21 7.00 -7.86
N ALA A 74 0.80 6.30 -8.83
CA ALA A 74 0.06 5.42 -9.72
C ALA A 74 -0.66 4.29 -8.95
N PHE A 75 0.01 3.68 -7.97
CA PHE A 75 -0.57 2.61 -7.17
C PHE A 75 -1.58 3.12 -6.13
N SER A 76 -1.33 4.24 -5.50
CA SER A 76 -2.26 4.86 -4.56
C SER A 76 -3.53 5.36 -5.25
N ASN A 77 -3.48 5.65 -6.56
CA ASN A 77 -4.66 6.00 -7.36
C ASN A 77 -5.38 4.78 -7.97
N THR A 78 -4.94 3.55 -7.66
CA THR A 78 -5.74 2.37 -8.03
C THR A 78 -7.08 2.39 -7.31
N VAL A 79 -8.11 1.94 -8.00
CA VAL A 79 -9.49 1.96 -7.52
C VAL A 79 -9.93 0.58 -7.10
N PHE A 80 -10.82 0.52 -6.11
CA PHE A 80 -11.50 -0.71 -5.74
C PHE A 80 -12.19 -1.32 -6.98
N SER A 81 -11.86 -2.56 -7.29
CA SER A 81 -12.41 -3.30 -8.44
C SER A 81 -13.34 -4.40 -7.97
N SER A 82 -12.88 -5.24 -7.05
CA SER A 82 -13.68 -6.32 -6.48
C SER A 82 -13.16 -6.71 -5.11
N GLY A 83 -14.00 -7.36 -4.31
CA GLY A 83 -13.56 -8.00 -3.08
C GLY A 83 -14.51 -9.13 -2.70
N PHE A 84 -13.97 -10.10 -1.97
CA PHE A 84 -14.75 -11.13 -1.30
C PHE A 84 -14.43 -11.07 0.17
N THR A 85 -15.46 -11.12 1.01
CA THR A 85 -15.29 -11.12 2.46
C THR A 85 -16.35 -12.00 3.13
N THR A 86 -16.06 -12.46 4.35
CA THR A 86 -17.04 -13.12 5.21
C THR A 86 -18.09 -12.14 5.71
N GLN A 87 -19.30 -12.62 6.01
CA GLN A 87 -20.41 -11.77 6.49
C GLN A 87 -20.07 -10.98 7.76
N ASP A 88 -19.21 -11.52 8.63
CA ASP A 88 -18.79 -10.90 9.91
C ASP A 88 -17.39 -10.28 9.82
N ASP A 89 -17.04 -9.72 8.67
CA ASP A 89 -15.75 -9.06 8.47
C ASP A 89 -15.61 -7.82 9.38
N PRO A 90 -14.61 -7.79 10.27
CA PRO A 90 -14.41 -6.64 11.15
C PRO A 90 -13.80 -5.43 10.43
N LEU A 91 -13.33 -5.59 9.19
CA LEU A 91 -12.83 -4.49 8.35
C LEU A 91 -13.36 -4.61 6.91
N PRO A 92 -14.67 -4.36 6.68
CA PRO A 92 -15.23 -4.40 5.33
C PRO A 92 -14.64 -3.26 4.49
N LEU A 93 -13.80 -3.61 3.52
CA LEU A 93 -13.29 -2.67 2.53
C LEU A 93 -14.20 -2.71 1.30
N SER A 94 -14.96 -1.63 1.10
CA SER A 94 -15.80 -1.40 -0.08
C SER A 94 -15.28 -0.22 -0.90
N ALA A 95 -15.84 0.01 -2.08
CA ALA A 95 -15.53 1.17 -2.91
C ALA A 95 -15.78 2.50 -2.17
N GLU A 96 -16.77 2.57 -1.27
CA GLU A 96 -17.06 3.75 -0.48
C GLU A 96 -16.13 3.88 0.73
N ALA A 97 -15.89 2.77 1.44
CA ALA A 97 -15.11 2.78 2.68
C ALA A 97 -13.59 2.88 2.42
N ALA A 98 -13.12 2.36 1.29
CA ALA A 98 -11.73 2.31 0.88
C ALA A 98 -11.64 2.43 -0.65
N PRO A 99 -11.89 3.65 -1.20
CA PRO A 99 -11.95 3.85 -2.65
C PRO A 99 -10.61 3.58 -3.36
N SER A 100 -9.51 3.72 -2.62
CA SER A 100 -8.15 3.61 -3.13
C SER A 100 -7.25 2.73 -2.26
N LEU A 101 -6.18 2.22 -2.86
CA LEU A 101 -5.25 1.31 -2.20
C LEU A 101 -4.57 1.92 -0.97
N ASP A 102 -4.17 3.20 -1.01
CA ASP A 102 -3.52 3.85 0.12
C ASP A 102 -4.45 3.96 1.34
N ILE A 103 -5.72 4.28 1.12
CA ILE A 103 -6.75 4.31 2.17
C ILE A 103 -7.04 2.90 2.69
N ALA A 104 -7.17 1.91 1.80
CA ALA A 104 -7.39 0.52 2.16
C ALA A 104 -6.27 -0.06 3.05
N LEU A 105 -5.03 0.14 2.63
CA LEU A 105 -3.84 -0.30 3.35
C LEU A 105 -3.71 0.46 4.69
N ALA A 106 -3.97 1.77 4.71
CA ALA A 106 -3.95 2.54 5.96
C ALA A 106 -4.96 2.00 6.98
N LYS A 107 -6.19 1.71 6.56
CA LYS A 107 -7.23 1.10 7.40
C LYS A 107 -6.83 -0.28 7.91
N MET A 108 -6.21 -1.11 7.08
CA MET A 108 -5.70 -2.40 7.51
C MET A 108 -4.56 -2.28 8.53
N LEU A 109 -3.63 -1.33 8.34
CA LEU A 109 -2.57 -1.06 9.31
C LEU A 109 -3.16 -0.57 10.64
N GLU A 110 -4.13 0.33 10.61
CA GLU A 110 -4.82 0.81 11.80
C GLU A 110 -5.55 -0.32 12.54
N ALA A 111 -6.34 -1.13 11.82
CA ALA A 111 -7.04 -2.29 12.38
C ALA A 111 -6.08 -3.33 12.98
N SER A 112 -4.92 -3.55 12.36
CA SER A 112 -3.88 -4.41 12.92
C SER A 112 -3.30 -3.83 14.21
N ALA A 113 -3.09 -2.52 14.29
CA ALA A 113 -2.54 -1.88 15.47
C ALA A 113 -3.51 -1.84 16.65
N THR A 114 -4.80 -1.67 16.39
CA THR A 114 -5.86 -1.60 17.41
C THR A 114 -6.33 -2.98 17.87
N GLY A 115 -5.89 -4.04 17.19
CA GLY A 115 -6.21 -5.42 17.53
C GLY A 115 -7.57 -5.89 17.04
N VAL A 116 -8.17 -5.18 16.08
CA VAL A 116 -9.45 -5.54 15.44
C VAL A 116 -9.40 -6.96 14.83
N PHE A 117 -8.23 -7.40 14.37
CA PHE A 117 -8.03 -8.73 13.80
C PHE A 117 -7.72 -9.83 14.82
N HIS A 118 -7.58 -9.49 16.11
CA HIS A 118 -7.29 -10.47 17.15
C HIS A 118 -8.59 -10.94 17.81
N ALA A 119 -9.02 -12.15 17.47
CA ALA A 119 -10.03 -12.84 18.27
C ALA A 119 -9.41 -13.29 19.60
N GLU A 120 -10.11 -13.06 20.72
CA GLU A 120 -9.68 -13.55 22.03
C GLU A 120 -9.45 -15.07 21.99
N GLY A 121 -8.26 -15.51 22.44
CA GLY A 121 -7.91 -16.93 22.50
C GLY A 121 -7.42 -17.57 21.20
N ALA A 122 -7.32 -16.82 20.09
CA ALA A 122 -6.80 -17.37 18.83
C ALA A 122 -5.30 -17.69 18.93
N MET A 123 -4.94 -18.96 18.71
CA MET A 123 -3.53 -19.41 18.66
C MET A 123 -2.80 -18.96 17.37
N LEU A 124 -3.54 -18.62 16.32
CA LEU A 124 -2.97 -18.22 15.03
C LEU A 124 -3.03 -16.72 14.84
N HIS A 125 -1.91 -16.17 14.38
CA HIS A 125 -1.85 -14.77 13.99
C HIS A 125 -2.70 -14.50 12.74
N PRO A 126 -3.45 -13.37 12.70
CA PRO A 126 -4.24 -13.01 11.54
C PRO A 126 -3.36 -12.91 10.28
N ILE A 127 -3.84 -13.53 9.19
CA ILE A 127 -3.17 -13.47 7.89
C ILE A 127 -3.53 -12.14 7.23
N MET A 128 -2.52 -11.32 6.96
CA MET A 128 -2.61 -10.08 6.22
C MET A 128 -1.55 -10.09 5.13
N ARG A 129 -1.87 -9.55 3.96
CA ARG A 129 -0.90 -9.45 2.87
C ARG A 129 -1.21 -8.27 1.97
N LEU A 130 -0.16 -7.57 1.55
CA LEU A 130 -0.19 -6.70 0.38
C LEU A 130 0.58 -7.40 -0.74
N THR A 131 -0.05 -7.61 -1.89
CA THR A 131 0.63 -8.07 -3.11
C THR A 131 0.46 -6.99 -4.17
N VAL A 132 1.56 -6.52 -4.73
CA VAL A 132 1.61 -5.48 -5.76
C VAL A 132 2.12 -6.08 -7.07
N GLN A 133 1.35 -5.95 -8.13
CA GLN A 133 1.69 -6.39 -9.49
C GLN A 133 1.99 -5.16 -10.35
N ARG A 134 3.28 -4.92 -10.61
CA ARG A 134 3.82 -3.74 -11.29
C ARG A 134 3.30 -3.58 -12.71
N GLY A 135 3.38 -4.64 -13.52
CA GLY A 135 3.09 -4.58 -14.95
C GLY A 135 1.66 -4.15 -15.33
N GLY A 136 0.69 -4.36 -14.45
CA GLY A 136 -0.72 -3.96 -14.64
C GLY A 136 -1.18 -2.81 -13.75
N VAL A 137 -0.31 -2.29 -12.88
CA VAL A 137 -0.68 -1.37 -11.79
C VAL A 137 -1.89 -1.90 -11.02
N GLN A 138 -1.72 -3.11 -10.48
CA GLN A 138 -2.74 -3.82 -9.71
C GLN A 138 -2.19 -4.18 -8.34
N ALA A 139 -3.07 -4.18 -7.33
CA ALA A 139 -2.73 -4.62 -6.00
C ALA A 139 -3.84 -5.47 -5.41
N LYS A 140 -3.44 -6.37 -4.51
CA LYS A 140 -4.33 -7.22 -3.74
C LYS A 140 -4.03 -7.01 -2.28
N LEU A 141 -5.09 -6.77 -1.52
CA LEU A 141 -5.05 -6.66 -0.07
C LEU A 141 -5.77 -7.88 0.50
N LYS A 142 -5.07 -8.70 1.28
CA LYS A 142 -5.66 -9.82 2.01
C LYS A 142 -5.76 -9.44 3.48
N THR A 143 -6.96 -9.58 4.04
CA THR A 143 -7.23 -9.52 5.47
C THR A 143 -7.54 -10.94 5.96
N PRO A 144 -7.72 -11.15 7.28
CA PRO A 144 -8.11 -12.47 7.79
C PRO A 144 -9.48 -12.95 7.30
N SER A 145 -10.36 -12.00 7.01
CA SER A 145 -11.78 -12.15 6.67
C SER A 145 -12.07 -12.01 5.18
N GLY A 146 -11.14 -11.45 4.40
CA GLY A 146 -11.41 -11.14 3.00
C GLY A 146 -10.18 -10.89 2.14
N GLU A 147 -10.46 -10.69 0.85
CA GLU A 147 -9.48 -10.35 -0.16
C GLU A 147 -10.08 -9.28 -1.07
N TYR A 148 -9.32 -8.21 -1.31
CA TYR A 148 -9.77 -7.03 -2.07
C TYR A 148 -8.75 -6.71 -3.15
N ILE A 149 -9.25 -6.39 -4.33
CA ILE A 149 -8.47 -6.14 -5.53
C ILE A 149 -8.64 -4.68 -5.92
N TYR A 150 -7.49 -4.01 -6.08
CA TYR A 150 -7.38 -2.64 -6.55
C TYR A 150 -6.70 -2.65 -7.91
N CYS A 151 -7.32 -2.00 -8.88
CA CYS A 151 -6.88 -1.99 -10.26
C CYS A 151 -6.65 -0.57 -10.74
N HIS A 152 -5.82 -0.45 -11.78
CA HIS A 152 -5.68 0.80 -12.52
C HIS A 152 -7.05 1.31 -13.01
N PRO A 153 -7.40 2.61 -12.89
CA PRO A 153 -8.72 3.12 -13.26
C PRO A 153 -9.13 2.81 -14.71
N ALA A 154 -8.17 2.85 -15.64
CA ALA A 154 -8.44 2.47 -17.04
C ALA A 154 -8.78 0.99 -17.19
N LEU A 155 -8.20 0.10 -16.37
CA LEU A 155 -8.55 -1.32 -16.39
C LEU A 155 -9.96 -1.55 -15.85
N GLU A 156 -10.32 -0.89 -14.76
CA GLU A 156 -11.70 -0.93 -14.24
C GLU A 156 -12.69 -0.39 -15.28
N ALA A 157 -12.32 0.67 -16.01
CA ALA A 157 -13.14 1.19 -17.10
C ALA A 157 -13.32 0.20 -18.25
N VAL A 158 -12.27 -0.57 -18.63
CA VAL A 158 -12.34 -1.66 -19.62
C VAL A 158 -13.38 -2.71 -19.20
N VAL A 159 -13.33 -3.17 -17.94
CA VAL A 159 -14.22 -4.21 -17.41
C VAL A 159 -15.70 -3.79 -17.49
N ARG A 160 -15.99 -2.49 -17.36
CA ARG A 160 -17.35 -1.95 -17.42
C ARG A 160 -17.90 -1.74 -18.82
N GLN A 161 -17.07 -1.85 -19.87
CA GLN A 161 -17.54 -1.65 -21.25
C GLN A 161 -18.21 -2.92 -21.80
N PRO A 162 -19.28 -2.77 -22.60
CA PRO A 162 -20.08 -3.88 -23.10
C PRO A 162 -19.39 -4.70 -24.20
N ASP A 163 -18.46 -4.11 -24.95
CA ASP A 163 -17.83 -4.74 -26.12
C ASP A 163 -16.40 -4.26 -26.38
N ALA A 164 -15.69 -4.99 -27.26
CA ALA A 164 -14.29 -4.74 -27.59
C ALA A 164 -14.04 -3.36 -28.23
N GLN A 165 -14.99 -2.82 -28.99
CA GLN A 165 -14.82 -1.52 -29.64
C GLN A 165 -14.89 -0.39 -28.60
N ALA A 166 -15.80 -0.50 -27.63
CA ALA A 166 -15.89 0.41 -26.50
C ALA A 166 -14.70 0.27 -25.53
N GLN A 167 -14.11 -0.94 -25.40
CA GLN A 167 -12.91 -1.19 -24.58
C GLN A 167 -11.64 -0.56 -25.16
N LYS A 168 -11.52 -0.47 -26.48
CA LYS A 168 -10.27 -0.09 -27.17
C LYS A 168 -9.61 1.19 -26.65
N PRO A 169 -10.31 2.34 -26.49
CA PRO A 169 -9.67 3.57 -26.00
C PRO A 169 -9.10 3.42 -24.58
N TRP A 170 -9.76 2.62 -23.74
CA TRP A 170 -9.32 2.36 -22.37
C TRP A 170 -8.13 1.40 -22.31
N LEU A 171 -8.06 0.42 -23.22
CA LEU A 171 -6.90 -0.45 -23.37
C LEU A 171 -5.67 0.33 -23.84
N GLU A 172 -5.83 1.21 -24.83
CA GLU A 172 -4.74 2.09 -25.31
C GLU A 172 -4.25 3.02 -24.18
N LYS A 173 -5.19 3.61 -23.43
CA LYS A 173 -4.85 4.42 -22.25
C LYS A 173 -4.12 3.62 -21.18
N LEU A 174 -4.64 2.44 -20.83
CA LEU A 174 -4.03 1.54 -19.86
C LEU A 174 -2.61 1.16 -20.30
N GLU A 175 -2.42 0.83 -21.57
CA GLU A 175 -1.10 0.50 -22.12
C GLU A 175 -0.14 1.69 -22.01
N ALA A 176 -0.57 2.88 -22.41
CA ALA A 176 0.24 4.09 -22.34
C ALA A 176 0.67 4.41 -20.89
N GLU A 177 -0.26 4.37 -19.95
CA GLU A 177 -0.03 4.74 -18.54
C GLU A 177 0.74 3.66 -17.77
N THR A 178 0.56 2.36 -18.12
CA THR A 178 1.23 1.27 -17.39
C THR A 178 2.58 0.84 -17.98
N ARG A 179 2.94 1.31 -19.18
CA ARG A 179 4.16 0.90 -19.90
C ARG A 179 5.42 1.03 -19.06
N ILE A 180 5.51 2.10 -18.26
CA ILE A 180 6.68 2.43 -17.43
C ILE A 180 6.94 1.43 -16.28
N PHE A 181 5.96 0.56 -15.98
CA PHE A 181 6.03 -0.46 -14.92
C PHE A 181 6.30 -1.88 -15.44
N ARG A 182 6.31 -2.07 -16.77
CA ARG A 182 6.46 -3.40 -17.41
C ARG A 182 7.90 -3.85 -17.61
N THR A 183 8.86 -2.95 -17.43
CA THR A 183 10.27 -3.17 -17.81
C THR A 183 11.18 -3.56 -16.63
N GLY A 184 10.63 -3.69 -15.42
CA GLY A 184 11.40 -4.00 -14.21
C GLY A 184 11.69 -5.49 -14.02
N LYS A 185 12.83 -5.80 -13.40
CA LYS A 185 13.07 -7.10 -12.76
C LYS A 185 12.19 -7.11 -11.50
N ASN A 186 11.44 -8.18 -11.24
CA ASN A 186 10.43 -8.26 -10.17
C ASN A 186 9.13 -7.50 -10.48
N LEU A 187 8.26 -8.15 -11.27
CA LEU A 187 6.92 -7.65 -11.57
C LEU A 187 5.95 -7.77 -10.39
N VAL A 188 6.33 -8.50 -9.33
CA VAL A 188 5.50 -8.71 -8.15
C VAL A 188 6.32 -8.42 -6.90
N ALA A 189 5.74 -7.67 -5.96
CA ALA A 189 6.27 -7.46 -4.62
C ALA A 189 5.20 -7.81 -3.58
N GLU A 190 5.61 -8.36 -2.44
CA GLU A 190 4.69 -8.76 -1.37
C GLU A 190 5.18 -8.29 0.00
N PHE A 191 4.24 -7.86 0.84
CA PHE A 191 4.46 -7.70 2.28
C PHE A 191 3.53 -8.62 3.05
N ASP A 192 4.11 -9.38 3.97
CA ASP A 192 3.42 -10.36 4.78
C ASP A 192 2.84 -9.77 6.09
N SER A 193 2.13 -10.61 6.86
CA SER A 193 1.53 -10.21 8.14
C SER A 193 2.55 -9.64 9.10
N ALA A 194 3.76 -10.22 9.16
CA ALA A 194 4.78 -9.84 10.12
C ALA A 194 5.31 -8.43 9.83
N THR A 195 5.57 -8.13 8.56
CA THR A 195 6.00 -6.83 8.07
C THR A 195 4.93 -5.78 8.34
N LEU A 196 3.70 -6.03 7.90
CA LEU A 196 2.58 -5.09 8.04
C LEU A 196 2.26 -4.79 9.51
N ARG A 197 2.28 -5.80 10.37
CA ARG A 197 2.03 -5.62 11.81
C ARG A 197 3.12 -4.80 12.48
N LYS A 198 4.39 -5.09 12.25
CA LYS A 198 5.50 -4.35 12.87
C LYS A 198 5.50 -2.88 12.45
N VAL A 199 5.11 -2.59 11.21
CA VAL A 199 4.90 -1.21 10.75
C VAL A 199 3.69 -0.58 11.47
N ALA A 200 2.55 -1.28 11.54
CA ALA A 200 1.37 -0.81 12.24
C ALA A 200 1.63 -0.48 13.73
N GLU A 201 2.32 -1.38 14.44
CA GLU A 201 2.73 -1.22 15.84
C GLU A 201 3.66 -0.03 16.02
N LEU A 202 4.63 0.15 15.11
CA LEU A 202 5.53 1.29 15.11
C LEU A 202 4.75 2.61 15.01
N ILE A 203 3.83 2.73 14.04
CA ILE A 203 3.01 3.94 13.86
C ILE A 203 2.16 4.22 15.10
N ALA A 204 1.58 3.17 15.69
CA ALA A 204 0.82 3.25 16.94
C ALA A 204 1.66 3.64 18.17
N GLY A 205 2.99 3.64 18.07
CA GLY A 205 3.90 3.87 19.19
C GLY A 205 4.04 2.66 20.12
N LYS A 206 3.61 1.47 19.68
CA LYS A 206 3.76 0.19 20.38
C LYS A 206 5.10 -0.46 20.00
N THR A 207 6.21 0.26 20.10
CA THR A 207 7.52 -0.38 19.98
C THR A 207 7.79 -1.15 21.26
N GLY A 208 7.66 -2.48 21.20
CA GLY A 208 8.06 -3.37 22.29
C GLY A 208 9.48 -3.06 22.75
N LYS A 209 9.67 -2.95 24.06
CA LYS A 209 10.98 -3.10 24.69
C LYS A 209 11.44 -4.54 24.59
#